data_AF-A0A1Y4J6K1-F1
#
_entry.id   AF-A0A1Y4J6K1-F1
#
_cell.length_a   1.000
_cell.length_b   1.000
_cell.length_c   1.000
_cell.angle_alpha   90.00
_cell.angle_beta   90.00
_cell.angle_gamma   90.00
#
_symmetry.space_group_name_H-M   'P 1'
#
loop_
_entity.id
_entity.type
_entity.pdbx_description
1 polymer ?
#
loop_
_entity_poly.entity_id
_entity_poly.type
_entity_poly.pdbx_seq_one_letter_code
_entity_poly.pdbx_strand_id
1 'polypeptide(L)' 'MKPADAEKLVDISSIRVDLGMPYEERVKSYLSQIGNPYRYLDHGFTVTCSFAGECSLEDCLTSYLSEKYGMQKA' A
#
# COMPACT_ATOMS: atom_id res chain seq x y z
N MET A 1 -3.14 18.52 4.33
CA MET A 1 -2.42 17.71 3.33
C MET A 1 -1.52 18.64 2.54
N LYS A 2 -0.19 18.58 2.73
CA LYS A 2 0.73 19.37 1.90
C LYS A 2 0.59 18.86 0.47
N PRO A 3 0.53 19.72 -0.56
CA PRO A 3 0.67 19.25 -1.92
C PRO A 3 2.07 18.66 -2.00
N ALA A 4 2.15 17.32 -2.00
CA ALA A 4 3.40 16.64 -2.27
C ALA A 4 3.87 17.21 -3.60
N ASP A 5 5.13 17.63 -3.63
CA ASP A 5 5.84 18.01 -4.84
C ASP A 5 5.45 17.07 -5.98
N ALA A 6 5.44 17.57 -7.22
CA ALA A 6 5.08 16.80 -8.40
C ALA A 6 6.07 15.64 -8.64
N GLU A 7 6.05 14.63 -7.75
CA GLU A 7 6.72 13.37 -7.90
C GLU A 7 6.15 12.76 -9.16
N LYS A 8 7.05 12.51 -10.10
CA LYS A 8 6.73 11.88 -11.37
C LYS A 8 6.21 10.47 -11.05
N LEU A 9 4.90 10.32 -11.09
CA LEU A 9 4.23 9.06 -10.82
C LEU A 9 4.68 7.99 -11.83
N VAL A 10 4.91 6.78 -11.34
CA VAL A 10 5.23 5.62 -12.16
C VAL A 10 3.94 5.04 -12.73
N ASP A 11 3.93 4.69 -14.02
CA ASP A 11 2.81 3.96 -14.61
C ASP A 11 2.91 2.48 -14.26
N ILE A 12 1.89 1.93 -13.60
CA ILE A 12 1.86 0.54 -13.13
C ILE A 12 1.94 -0.45 -14.31
N SER A 13 1.46 -0.07 -15.49
CA SER A 13 1.54 -0.90 -16.70
C SER A 13 2.99 -1.12 -17.18
N SER A 14 3.93 -0.26 -16.74
CA SER A 14 5.36 -0.39 -17.04
C SER A 14 6.09 -1.37 -16.12
N ILE A 15 5.49 -1.75 -15.00
CA ILE A 15 6.11 -2.59 -13.97
C ILE A 15 6.03 -4.06 -14.36
N ARG A 16 7.12 -4.80 -14.13
CA ARG A 16 7.19 -6.25 -14.38
C ARG A 16 7.61 -6.98 -13.11
N VAL A 17 6.83 -8.00 -12.74
CA VAL A 17 7.16 -8.92 -11.65
C VAL A 17 7.75 -10.18 -12.25
N ASP A 18 9.00 -10.48 -11.92
CA ASP A 18 9.66 -11.72 -12.33
C ASP A 18 9.20 -12.89 -11.44
N LEU A 19 8.46 -13.83 -12.01
CA LEU A 19 7.95 -15.00 -11.30
C LEU A 19 9.04 -16.05 -10.99
N GLY A 20 10.22 -15.94 -11.60
CA GLY A 20 11.37 -16.81 -11.32
C GLY A 20 12.10 -16.45 -10.01
N MET A 21 11.92 -15.24 -9.49
CA MET A 21 12.55 -14.81 -8.24
C MET A 21 11.83 -15.37 -7.00
N PRO A 22 12.52 -15.59 -5.88
CA PRO A 22 11.89 -15.86 -4.58
C PRO A 22 10.92 -14.76 -4.15
N TYR A 23 9.93 -15.10 -3.32
CA TYR A 23 8.85 -14.18 -2.92
C TYR A 23 9.37 -12.83 -2.39
N GLU A 24 10.32 -12.86 -1.45
CA GLU A 24 10.85 -11.64 -0.85
C GLU A 24 11.55 -10.74 -1.87
N GLU A 25 12.29 -11.34 -2.81
CA GLU A 25 12.99 -10.61 -3.86
C GLU A 25 12.00 -10.02 -4.87
N ARG A 26 10.91 -10.74 -5.19
CA ARG A 26 9.82 -10.20 -6.03
C ARG A 26 9.19 -8.97 -5.39
N VAL A 27 8.90 -9.03 -4.09
CA VAL A 27 8.29 -7.89 -3.37
C VAL A 27 9.25 -6.70 -3.34
N LYS A 28 10.54 -6.92 -3.01
CA LYS A 28 11.56 -5.86 -3.01
C LYS A 28 11.73 -5.22 -4.39
N SER A 29 11.82 -6.04 -5.43
CA SER A 29 11.91 -5.58 -6.82
C SER A 29 10.69 -4.76 -7.22
N TYR A 30 9.48 -5.23 -6.94
CA TYR A 30 8.24 -4.48 -7.19
C TYR A 30 8.24 -3.11 -6.48
N LEU A 31 8.57 -3.08 -5.18
CA LEU A 31 8.60 -1.84 -4.41
C LEU A 31 9.64 -0.84 -4.96
N SER A 32 10.80 -1.32 -5.40
CA SER A 32 11.82 -0.46 -6.05
C SER A 32 11.36 0.12 -7.39
N GLN A 33 10.51 -0.61 -8.14
CA GLN A 33 9.98 -0.16 -9.42
C GLN A 33 8.87 0.88 -9.24
N ILE A 34 7.91 0.63 -8.32
CA ILE A 34 6.75 1.50 -8.15
C ILE A 34 7.04 2.73 -7.27
N GLY A 35 8.01 2.64 -6.36
CA GLY A 35 8.25 3.66 -5.35
C GLY A 35 7.12 3.71 -4.32
N ASN A 36 6.09 4.52 -4.61
CA ASN A 36 4.89 4.65 -3.76
C ASN A 36 3.73 3.78 -4.29
N PRO A 37 3.46 2.60 -3.71
CA PRO A 37 2.39 1.72 -4.17
C PRO A 37 0.98 2.28 -3.92
N TYR A 38 0.85 3.34 -3.11
CA TYR A 38 -0.42 4.00 -2.82
C TYR A 38 -0.73 5.16 -3.77
N ARG A 39 0.21 5.55 -4.65
CA ARG A 39 0.01 6.65 -5.59
C ARG A 39 0.81 6.44 -6.87
N TYR A 40 0.12 6.12 -7.96
CA TYR A 40 0.74 5.77 -9.25
C TYR A 40 -0.16 6.16 -10.43
N LEU A 41 0.33 5.98 -11.66
CA LEU A 41 -0.44 6.13 -12.89
C LEU A 41 -0.93 4.78 -13.40
N ASP A 42 -2.15 4.73 -13.93
CA ASP A 42 -2.65 3.60 -14.69
C ASP A 42 -3.19 4.14 -16.02
N HIS A 43 -2.42 3.94 -17.10
CA HIS A 43 -2.76 4.43 -18.43
C HIS A 43 -3.15 5.93 -18.48
N GLY A 44 -2.41 6.76 -17.75
CA GLY A 44 -2.63 8.22 -17.68
C GLY A 44 -3.60 8.68 -16.58
N PHE A 45 -4.26 7.77 -15.86
CA PHE A 45 -5.08 8.10 -14.70
C PHE A 45 -4.25 8.08 -13.42
N THR A 46 -4.34 9.12 -12.59
CA THR A 46 -3.73 9.11 -11.26
C THR A 46 -4.60 8.29 -10.31
N VAL A 47 -4.06 7.17 -9.82
CA VAL A 47 -4.69 6.33 -8.81
C VAL A 47 -4.08 6.68 -7.46
N THR A 48 -4.94 6.92 -6.46
CA THR A 48 -4.52 7.12 -5.07
C THR A 48 -5.31 6.16 -4.19
N CYS A 49 -4.60 5.30 -3.48
CA CYS A 49 -5.15 4.37 -2.52
C CYS A 49 -4.97 4.95 -1.12
N SER A 50 -6.05 5.02 -0.35
CA SER A 50 -6.03 5.41 1.05
C SER A 50 -6.92 4.47 1.84
N PHE A 51 -6.57 4.25 3.10
CA PHE A 51 -7.50 3.62 4.04
C PHE A 51 -8.68 4.56 4.27
N ALA A 52 -9.89 3.99 4.31
CA ALA A 52 -11.09 4.72 4.66
C ALA A 52 -11.26 4.73 6.18
N GLY A 53 -11.79 5.82 6.73
CA GLY A 53 -12.02 5.99 8.16
C GLY A 53 -10.88 6.73 8.87
N GLU A 54 -11.10 7.01 10.16
CA GLU A 54 -10.18 7.76 11.02
C GLU A 54 -9.45 6.87 12.04
N CYS A 55 -9.77 5.56 12.11
CA CYS A 55 -9.06 4.62 13.00
C CYS A 55 -7.69 4.25 12.45
N SER A 56 -6.68 4.15 13.33
CA SER A 56 -5.41 3.54 12.96
C SER A 56 -5.60 2.06 12.65
N LEU A 57 -4.73 1.46 11.83
CA LEU A 57 -4.78 0.02 11.56
C LEU A 57 -4.76 -0.79 12.87
N GLU A 58 -3.96 -0.34 13.85
CA GLU A 58 -3.87 -0.90 15.19
C GLU A 58 -5.20 -0.85 15.93
N ASP A 59 -5.94 0.27 15.86
CA ASP A 59 -7.25 0.41 16.49
C ASP A 59 -8.28 -0.49 15.81
N CYS A 60 -8.29 -0.53 14.47
CA CYS A 60 -9.22 -1.37 13.74
C CYS A 60 -8.92 -2.88 14.01
N LEU A 61 -7.64 -3.28 14.11
CA LEU A 61 -7.23 -4.64 14.51
C LEU A 61 -7.59 -4.95 15.97
N THR A 62 -7.40 -4.01 16.87
CA THR A 62 -7.75 -4.16 18.29
C THR A 62 -9.25 -4.36 18.45
N SER A 63 -10.08 -3.58 17.75
CA SER A 63 -11.54 -3.73 17.74
C SER A 63 -11.94 -5.13 17.27
N TYR A 64 -11.41 -5.59 16.14
CA TYR A 64 -11.70 -6.92 15.60
C TYR A 64 -11.31 -8.06 16.56
N LEU A 65 -10.11 -7.99 17.16
CA LEU A 65 -9.66 -9.00 18.11
C LEU A 65 -10.47 -8.98 19.42
N SER A 66 -10.87 -7.79 19.89
CA SER A 66 -11.69 -7.61 21.08
C SER A 66 -13.10 -8.15 20.86
N GLU A 67 -13.73 -7.80 19.74
CA GLU A 67 -15.07 -8.24 19.36
C GLU A 67 -15.14 -9.76 19.12
N LYS A 68 -14.13 -10.33 18.45
CA LYS A 68 -14.17 -11.74 18.04
C LYS A 68 -13.63 -12.69 19.10
N TYR A 69 -12.68 -12.26 19.93
CA TYR A 69 -11.96 -13.14 20.85
C TYR A 69 -11.94 -12.64 22.31
N GLY A 70 -12.54 -11.49 22.62
CA GLY A 70 -12.60 -10.97 23.99
C GLY A 70 -11.24 -10.55 24.58
N MET A 71 -10.22 -10.36 23.75
CA MET A 71 -8.92 -9.85 24.21
C MET A 71 -8.98 -8.34 24.40
N GLN A 72 -8.68 -7.85 25.61
CA GLN A 72 -8.48 -6.42 25.85
C GLN A 72 -7.01 -6.03 25.70
N LYS A 73 -6.77 -4.79 25.22
CA LYS A 73 -5.45 -4.16 25.21
C LYS A 73 -4.88 -4.19 26.65
N ALA A 74 -3.66 -4.70 26.79
CA ALA A 74 -2.90 -4.67 28.04
C ALA A 74 -2.50 -3.23 28.41
#